data_AF-A0A564ZJ23-F1
#
_entry.id   AF-A0A564ZJ23-F1
#
_cell.length_a   1.000
_cell.length_b   1.000
_cell.length_c   1.000
_cell.angle_alpha   90.00
_cell.angle_beta   90.00
_cell.angle_gamma   90.00
#
_symmetry.space_group_name_H-M   'P 1'
#
loop_
_entity.id
_entity.type
_entity.pdbx_description
1 polymer ?
#
loop_
_entity_poly.entity_id
_entity_poly.type
_entity_poly.pdbx_seq_one_letter_code
_entity_poly.pdbx_strand_id
1 'polypeptide(L)'
;MRALLIMVLSGWVFGTLLMAFVATQNFRTVDRLLAAPTPAFSHAITPIGHDEARVVLRYLVSELNRLYFSAWGLTQLGLGAAVAVAAFGLRPLDRTMIAVTGTILVIAIVSLLLSQSLISLGRSLDFVPRTVVSQEMVRFRTLHIAYTALDLFKLTLCVWLLIRSTRQAGPVTMKR
;
A
#
# COMPACT_ATOMS: atom_id res chain seq x y z
N MET A 1 -11.49 15.46 -18.76
CA MET A 1 -10.76 14.18 -18.73
C MET A 1 -9.33 14.31 -18.21
N ARG A 2 -8.48 15.21 -18.75
CA ARG A 2 -7.08 15.36 -18.30
C ARG A 2 -6.94 15.78 -16.83
N ALA A 3 -7.71 16.76 -16.36
CA ALA A 3 -7.67 17.18 -14.95
C ALA A 3 -8.07 16.03 -14.00
N LEU A 4 -9.12 15.27 -14.36
CA LEU A 4 -9.52 14.07 -13.63
C LEU A 4 -8.40 13.03 -13.57
N LEU A 5 -7.74 12.76 -14.70
CA LEU A 5 -6.60 11.83 -14.76
C LEU A 5 -5.48 12.24 -13.81
N ILE A 6 -5.09 13.53 -13.84
CA ILE A 6 -4.05 14.08 -12.97
C ILE A 6 -4.46 13.95 -11.50
N MET A 7 -5.67 14.39 -11.15
CA MET A 7 -6.18 14.34 -9.78
C MET A 7 -6.20 12.90 -9.23
N VAL A 8 -6.72 11.94 -10.00
CA VAL A 8 -6.81 10.54 -9.57
C VAL A 8 -5.42 9.90 -9.45
N LEU A 9 -4.51 10.15 -10.39
CA LEU A 9 -3.13 9.66 -10.32
C LEU A 9 -2.37 10.24 -9.13
N SER A 10 -2.53 11.55 -8.85
CA SER A 10 -1.93 12.18 -7.68
C SER A 10 -2.46 11.58 -6.38
N GLY A 11 -3.77 11.37 -6.28
CA GLY A 11 -4.40 10.70 -5.14
C GLY A 11 -3.89 9.27 -4.95
N TRP A 12 -3.71 8.52 -6.05
CA TRP A 12 -3.17 7.17 -6.01
C TRP A 12 -1.72 7.15 -5.51
N VAL A 13 -0.84 7.97 -6.10
CA VAL A 13 0.56 8.08 -5.68
C VAL A 13 0.66 8.44 -4.20
N PHE A 14 -0.09 9.47 -3.77
CA PHE A 14 -0.13 9.89 -2.37
C PHE A 14 -0.62 8.77 -1.45
N GLY A 15 -1.71 8.09 -1.81
CA GLY A 15 -2.26 6.99 -1.02
C GLY A 15 -1.29 5.82 -0.88
N THR A 16 -0.55 5.46 -1.94
CA THR A 16 0.49 4.41 -1.85
C THR A 16 1.59 4.81 -0.86
N LEU A 17 2.09 6.04 -0.92
CA LEU A 17 3.11 6.55 0.00
C LEU A 17 2.59 6.61 1.45
N LEU A 18 1.34 7.05 1.63
CA LEU A 18 0.69 7.09 2.92
C LEU A 18 0.54 5.69 3.52
N MET A 19 0.17 4.69 2.71
CA MET A 19 0.06 3.30 3.15
C MET A 19 1.40 2.73 3.63
N ALA A 20 2.49 3.00 2.91
CA ALA A 20 3.83 2.61 3.33
C ALA A 20 4.23 3.28 4.66
N PHE A 21 3.89 4.55 4.82
CA PHE A 21 4.13 5.29 6.05
C PHE A 21 3.33 4.72 7.23
N VAL A 22 2.00 4.57 7.09
CA VAL A 22 1.10 4.06 8.14
C VAL A 22 1.52 2.67 8.59
N ALA A 23 1.80 1.75 7.66
CA ALA A 23 2.22 0.40 7.99
C ALA A 23 3.50 0.37 8.84
N THR A 24 4.46 1.23 8.49
CA THR A 24 5.72 1.37 9.22
C THR A 24 5.51 2.00 10.60
N GLN A 25 4.72 3.07 10.67
CA GLN A 25 4.46 3.78 11.91
C GLN A 25 3.70 2.94 12.93
N ASN A 26 2.75 2.10 12.49
CA ASN A 26 2.03 1.24 13.41
C ASN A 26 2.97 0.31 14.18
N PHE A 27 3.94 -0.33 13.52
CA PHE A 27 4.91 -1.18 14.20
C PHE A 27 5.86 -0.37 15.10
N ARG A 28 6.33 0.79 14.63
CA ARG A 28 7.17 1.68 15.45
C ARG A 28 6.45 2.23 16.69
N THR A 29 5.13 2.38 16.63
CA THR A 29 4.33 2.80 17.78
C THR A 29 4.34 1.76 18.88
N VAL A 30 4.35 0.46 18.56
CA VAL A 30 4.52 -0.60 19.57
C VAL A 30 5.84 -0.44 20.31
N ASP A 31 6.94 -0.25 19.56
CA ASP A 31 8.26 -0.07 20.16
C ASP A 31 8.32 1.17 21.05
N ARG A 32 7.73 2.30 20.62
CA ARG A 32 7.65 3.54 21.41
C ARG A 32 6.82 3.38 22.68
N LEU A 33 5.66 2.72 22.59
CA LEU A 33 4.77 2.51 23.73
C LEU A 33 5.44 1.66 24.82
N LEU A 34 6.21 0.66 24.42
CA LEU A 34 6.91 -0.24 25.32
C LEU A 34 8.23 0.33 25.87
N ALA A 35 8.89 1.22 25.12
CA ALA A 35 10.12 1.88 25.56
C ALA A 35 9.87 2.97 26.62
N ALA A 36 8.72 3.63 26.57
CA ALA A 36 8.34 4.69 27.52
C ALA A 36 6.86 4.54 27.96
N PRO A 37 6.52 3.46 28.68
CA PRO A 37 5.14 3.21 29.09
C PRO A 37 4.70 4.23 30.17
N THR A 38 3.43 4.62 30.15
CA THR A 38 2.84 5.37 31.27
C THR A 38 2.75 4.47 32.51
N PRO A 39 2.70 5.02 33.74
CA PRO A 39 2.56 4.20 34.95
C PRO A 39 1.34 3.27 34.91
N ALA A 40 0.21 3.77 34.41
CA ALA A 40 -1.02 2.98 34.26
C ALA A 40 -0.84 1.83 33.25
N PHE A 41 -0.18 2.09 32.11
CA PHE A 41 0.06 1.06 31.11
C PHE A 41 1.07 0.01 31.61
N SER A 42 2.14 0.44 32.30
CA SER A 42 3.11 -0.44 32.93
C SER A 42 2.46 -1.38 33.96
N HIS A 43 1.57 -0.84 34.80
CA HIS A 43 0.79 -1.66 35.74
C HIS A 43 -0.13 -2.65 35.00
N ALA A 44 -0.81 -2.22 33.93
CA ALA A 44 -1.71 -3.06 33.15
C ALA A 44 -1.01 -4.25 32.47
N ILE A 45 0.24 -4.08 32.02
CA ILE A 45 1.00 -5.17 31.37
C ILE A 45 1.82 -6.03 32.35
N THR A 46 1.87 -5.67 33.63
CA THR A 46 2.62 -6.43 34.66
C THR A 46 2.26 -7.93 34.69
N PRO A 47 0.98 -8.35 34.60
CA PRO A 47 0.62 -9.77 34.64
C PRO A 47 1.15 -10.61 33.48
N ILE A 48 1.37 -9.99 32.31
CA ILE A 48 1.82 -10.68 31.08
C ILE A 48 3.31 -10.45 30.80
N GLY A 49 3.92 -9.42 31.39
CA GLY A 49 5.30 -9.04 31.16
C GLY A 49 5.53 -8.32 29.83
N HIS A 50 6.76 -7.82 29.65
CA HIS A 50 7.12 -6.95 28.52
C HIS A 50 7.08 -7.69 27.17
N ASP A 51 7.63 -8.90 27.11
CA ASP A 51 7.75 -9.66 25.86
C ASP A 51 6.39 -10.12 25.34
N GLU A 52 5.52 -10.61 26.21
CA GLU A 52 4.15 -11.00 25.82
C GLU A 52 3.32 -9.78 25.42
N ALA A 53 3.43 -8.66 26.16
CA ALA A 53 2.80 -7.40 25.77
C ALA A 53 3.25 -6.95 24.36
N ARG A 54 4.53 -7.12 24.03
CA ARG A 54 5.06 -6.87 22.68
C ARG A 54 4.41 -7.77 21.63
N VAL A 55 4.25 -9.06 21.91
CA VAL A 55 3.59 -10.01 20.98
C VAL A 55 2.14 -9.57 20.74
N VAL A 56 1.37 -9.32 21.80
CA VAL A 56 -0.05 -8.91 21.72
C VAL A 56 -0.23 -7.60 20.96
N LEU A 57 0.58 -6.57 21.27
CA LEU A 57 0.50 -5.27 20.57
C LEU A 57 0.91 -5.39 19.10
N ARG A 58 1.91 -6.21 18.78
CA ARG A 58 2.30 -6.47 17.39
C ARG A 58 1.20 -7.21 16.63
N TYR A 59 0.50 -8.14 17.27
CA TYR A 59 -0.66 -8.81 16.69
C TYR A 59 -1.79 -7.80 16.37
N LEU A 60 -2.13 -6.92 17.31
CA LEU A 60 -3.10 -5.84 17.09
C LEU A 60 -2.71 -4.98 15.88
N VAL A 61 -1.45 -4.55 15.82
CA VAL A 61 -0.93 -3.76 14.69
C VAL A 61 -0.93 -4.54 13.38
N SER A 62 -0.65 -5.84 13.40
CA SER A 62 -0.78 -6.71 12.24
C SER A 62 -2.22 -6.71 11.72
N GLU A 63 -3.24 -6.85 12.57
CA GLU A 63 -4.65 -6.81 12.17
C GLU A 63 -5.06 -5.42 11.63
N LEU A 64 -4.61 -4.33 12.24
CA LEU A 64 -4.83 -2.98 11.69
C LEU A 64 -4.22 -2.83 10.29
N ASN A 65 -2.99 -3.29 10.09
CA ASN A 65 -2.34 -3.25 8.78
C ASN A 65 -3.07 -4.13 7.76
N ARG A 66 -3.55 -5.32 8.13
CA ARG A 66 -4.34 -6.20 7.25
C ARG A 66 -5.63 -5.53 6.79
N LEU A 67 -6.33 -4.84 7.70
CA LEU A 67 -7.50 -4.04 7.38
C LEU A 67 -7.15 -2.94 6.37
N TYR A 68 -6.10 -2.15 6.65
CA TYR A 68 -5.70 -1.05 5.77
C TYR A 68 -5.27 -1.55 4.39
N PHE A 69 -4.48 -2.62 4.29
CA PHE A 69 -4.06 -3.19 3.01
C PHE A 69 -5.24 -3.79 2.21
N SER A 70 -6.23 -4.37 2.87
CA SER A 70 -7.44 -4.88 2.21
C SER A 70 -8.28 -3.73 1.64
N ALA A 71 -8.56 -2.71 2.46
CA ALA A 71 -9.28 -1.51 2.03
C ALA A 71 -8.54 -0.76 0.92
N TRP A 72 -7.21 -0.63 1.05
CA TRP A 72 -6.37 -0.02 0.03
C TRP A 72 -6.40 -0.81 -1.27
N GLY A 73 -6.30 -2.14 -1.22
CA GLY A 73 -6.38 -3.00 -2.39
C GLY A 73 -7.65 -2.77 -3.22
N LEU A 74 -8.81 -2.70 -2.56
CA LEU A 74 -10.09 -2.36 -3.21
C LEU A 74 -10.11 -0.91 -3.74
N THR A 75 -9.57 0.03 -2.95
CA THR A 75 -9.47 1.45 -3.35
C THR A 75 -8.65 1.61 -4.63
N GLN A 76 -7.55 0.86 -4.78
CA GLN A 76 -6.73 0.87 -5.99
C GLN A 76 -7.50 0.38 -7.23
N LEU A 77 -8.44 -0.55 -7.09
CA LEU A 77 -9.28 -0.96 -8.22
C LEU A 77 -10.23 0.17 -8.65
N GLY A 78 -10.83 0.88 -7.69
CA GLY A 78 -11.65 2.06 -7.97
C GLY A 78 -10.85 3.17 -8.64
N LEU A 79 -9.64 3.47 -8.12
CA LEU A 79 -8.72 4.43 -8.74
C LEU A 79 -8.28 3.97 -10.15
N GLY A 80 -7.99 2.68 -10.32
CA GLY A 80 -7.68 2.05 -11.60
C GLY A 80 -8.76 2.25 -12.66
N ALA A 81 -10.01 1.98 -12.30
CA ALA A 81 -11.16 2.21 -13.17
C ALA A 81 -11.30 3.70 -13.53
N ALA A 82 -11.13 4.60 -12.55
CA ALA A 82 -11.20 6.04 -12.79
C ALA A 82 -10.08 6.55 -13.72
N VAL A 83 -8.85 6.05 -13.56
CA VAL A 83 -7.71 6.34 -14.47
C VAL A 83 -8.03 5.83 -15.87
N ALA A 84 -8.56 4.61 -16.01
CA ALA A 84 -8.95 4.04 -17.30
C ALA A 84 -10.01 4.90 -17.99
N VAL A 85 -11.12 5.21 -17.32
CA VAL A 85 -12.18 6.09 -17.85
C VAL A 85 -11.62 7.43 -18.29
N ALA A 86 -10.77 8.06 -17.47
CA ALA A 86 -10.16 9.34 -17.79
C ALA A 86 -9.22 9.24 -19.00
N ALA A 87 -8.43 8.17 -19.12
CA ALA A 87 -7.51 7.94 -20.24
C ALA A 87 -8.26 7.67 -21.55
N PHE A 88 -9.31 6.85 -21.55
CA PHE A 88 -10.15 6.58 -22.72
C PHE A 88 -10.95 7.82 -23.18
N GLY A 89 -11.27 8.72 -22.26
CA GLY A 89 -11.95 9.98 -22.55
C GLY A 89 -11.06 11.07 -23.17
N LEU A 90 -9.73 10.87 -23.28
CA LEU A 90 -8.84 11.82 -23.94
C LEU A 90 -8.92 11.73 -25.46
N ARG A 91 -8.85 12.88 -26.14
CA ARG A 91 -8.81 12.99 -27.60
C ARG A 91 -7.62 13.87 -28.04
N PRO A 92 -6.83 13.45 -29.06
CA PRO A 92 -6.85 12.13 -29.69
C PRO A 92 -6.46 11.02 -28.71
N LEU A 93 -6.78 9.77 -29.05
CA LEU A 93 -6.54 8.63 -28.18
C LEU A 93 -5.04 8.29 -28.16
N ASP A 94 -4.40 8.34 -27.00
CA ASP A 94 -2.98 8.00 -26.83
C ASP A 94 -2.85 6.49 -26.49
N ARG A 95 -2.44 5.69 -27.48
CA ARG A 95 -2.27 4.23 -27.33
C ARG A 95 -1.27 3.87 -26.22
N THR A 96 -0.22 4.67 -26.03
CA THR A 96 0.76 4.44 -24.97
C THR A 96 0.14 4.66 -23.59
N MET A 97 -0.68 5.72 -23.42
CA MET A 97 -1.39 5.96 -22.16
C MET A 97 -2.36 4.83 -21.83
N ILE A 98 -3.08 4.32 -22.82
CA ILE A 98 -4.01 3.19 -22.64
C ILE A 98 -3.24 1.93 -22.23
N ALA A 99 -2.16 1.61 -22.94
CA ALA A 99 -1.35 0.43 -22.63
C ALA A 99 -0.79 0.49 -21.20
N VAL A 100 -0.21 1.64 -20.81
CA VAL A 100 0.32 1.84 -19.45
C VAL A 100 -0.78 1.76 -18.40
N THR A 101 -1.95 2.33 -18.67
CA THR A 101 -3.11 2.25 -17.76
C THR A 101 -3.58 0.80 -17.58
N GLY A 102 -3.64 0.02 -18.67
CA GLY A 102 -3.96 -1.40 -18.63
C GLY A 102 -2.94 -2.18 -17.78
N THR A 103 -1.65 -1.92 -17.96
CA THR A 103 -0.58 -2.53 -17.16
C THR A 103 -0.71 -2.19 -15.67
N ILE A 104 -0.96 -0.92 -15.32
CA ILE A 104 -1.20 -0.48 -13.93
C ILE A 104 -2.38 -1.25 -13.32
N LEU A 105 -3.48 -1.42 -14.07
CA LEU A 105 -4.67 -2.11 -13.59
C LEU A 105 -4.40 -3.60 -13.35
N VAL A 106 -3.71 -4.28 -14.28
CA VAL A 106 -3.30 -5.68 -14.12
C VAL A 106 -2.42 -5.83 -12.88
N ILE A 107 -1.43 -4.96 -12.69
CA ILE A 107 -0.58 -5.01 -11.49
C ILE A 107 -1.41 -4.77 -10.23
N ALA A 108 -2.35 -3.83 -10.23
CA ALA A 108 -3.22 -3.58 -9.07
C ALA A 108 -4.05 -4.81 -8.67
N ILE A 109 -4.58 -5.55 -9.66
CA ILE A 109 -5.30 -6.81 -9.42
C ILE A 109 -4.36 -7.88 -8.86
N VAL A 110 -3.19 -8.07 -9.46
CA VAL A 110 -2.20 -9.04 -8.97
C VAL A 110 -1.74 -8.69 -7.55
N SER A 111 -1.46 -7.42 -7.27
CA SER A 111 -1.12 -6.93 -5.92
C SER A 111 -2.23 -7.21 -4.91
N LEU A 112 -3.51 -7.08 -5.28
CA LEU A 112 -4.62 -7.42 -4.40
C LEU A 112 -4.62 -8.92 -4.06
N LEU A 113 -4.43 -9.79 -5.04
CA LEU A 113 -4.38 -11.24 -4.84
C LEU A 113 -3.17 -11.67 -3.97
N LEU A 114 -2.00 -11.06 -4.23
CA LEU A 114 -0.81 -11.27 -3.40
C LEU A 114 -1.01 -10.77 -1.97
N SER A 115 -1.69 -9.63 -1.81
CA SER A 115 -2.03 -9.09 -0.48
C SER A 115 -2.91 -10.06 0.30
N GLN A 116 -3.96 -10.63 -0.31
CA GLN A 116 -4.81 -11.63 0.37
C GLN A 116 -4.00 -12.87 0.79
N SER A 117 -3.07 -13.32 -0.06
CA SER A 117 -2.15 -14.42 0.27
C SER A 117 -1.18 -14.08 1.41
N LEU A 118 -0.71 -12.83 1.48
CA LEU A 118 0.14 -12.34 2.56
C LEU A 118 -0.62 -12.23 3.88
N ILE A 119 -1.90 -11.82 3.84
CA ILE A 119 -2.75 -11.73 5.03
C ILE A 119 -2.96 -13.12 5.64
N SER A 120 -3.34 -14.11 4.82
CA SER A 120 -3.59 -15.47 5.29
C SER A 120 -2.33 -16.13 5.86
N LEU A 121 -1.22 -16.06 5.13
CA LEU A 121 0.07 -16.59 5.58
C LEU A 121 0.63 -15.80 6.77
N GLY A 122 0.38 -14.49 6.83
CA GLY A 122 0.80 -13.68 7.97
C GLY A 122 0.13 -14.12 9.27
N ARG A 123 -1.14 -14.54 9.23
CA ARG A 123 -1.88 -15.00 10.41
C ARG A 123 -1.31 -16.30 10.99
N SER A 124 -0.81 -17.22 10.17
CA SER A 124 -0.15 -18.43 10.68
C SER A 124 1.18 -18.13 11.37
N LEU A 125 1.81 -16.99 11.05
CA LEU A 125 3.12 -16.59 11.55
C LEU A 125 3.09 -15.64 12.77
N ASP A 126 1.92 -15.14 13.18
CA ASP A 126 1.84 -14.09 14.21
C ASP A 126 2.43 -14.50 15.57
N PHE A 127 2.29 -15.78 15.93
CA PHE A 127 2.77 -16.35 17.20
C PHE A 127 3.95 -17.29 17.02
N VAL A 128 4.51 -17.39 15.80
CA VAL A 128 5.69 -18.22 15.54
C VAL A 128 6.94 -17.48 16.03
N PRO A 129 7.76 -18.11 16.90
CA PRO A 129 9.01 -17.50 17.34
C PRO A 129 9.92 -17.18 16.15
N ARG A 130 10.37 -15.94 16.06
CA ARG A 130 11.22 -15.46 14.94
C ARG A 130 12.64 -16.05 14.95
N THR A 131 13.00 -16.76 16.00
CA THR A 131 14.29 -17.47 16.14
C THR A 131 14.33 -18.77 15.35
N VAL A 132 13.17 -19.31 14.95
CA VAL A 132 13.07 -20.56 14.17
C VAL A 132 12.77 -20.20 12.72
N VAL A 133 13.68 -20.51 11.79
CA VAL A 133 13.43 -20.30 10.36
C VAL A 133 12.51 -21.40 9.83
N SER A 134 11.23 -21.07 9.63
CA SER A 134 10.26 -21.99 9.02
C SER A 134 10.12 -21.79 7.51
N GLN A 135 9.66 -22.81 6.81
CA GLN A 135 9.35 -22.72 5.37
C GLN A 135 8.27 -21.66 5.08
N GLU A 136 7.32 -21.48 6.00
CA GLU A 136 6.29 -20.44 5.90
C GLU A 136 6.87 -19.02 5.97
N MET A 137 7.87 -18.78 6.83
CA MET A 137 8.55 -17.47 6.89
C MET A 137 9.30 -17.16 5.60
N VAL A 138 9.94 -18.16 4.98
CA VAL A 138 10.59 -18.00 3.67
C VAL A 138 9.55 -17.66 2.60
N ARG A 139 8.44 -18.40 2.56
CA ARG A 139 7.34 -18.13 1.62
C ARG A 139 6.75 -16.73 1.81
N PHE A 140 6.52 -16.32 3.06
CA PHE A 140 6.01 -14.99 3.38
C PHE A 140 6.97 -13.92 2.89
N ARG A 141 8.27 -14.06 3.16
CA ARG A 141 9.30 -13.11 2.70
C ARG A 141 9.31 -13.02 1.17
N THR A 142 9.26 -14.14 0.47
CA THR A 142 9.23 -14.16 -1.01
C THR A 142 7.99 -13.46 -1.56
N LEU A 143 6.81 -13.77 -1.03
CA LEU A 143 5.56 -13.10 -1.43
C LEU A 143 5.59 -11.60 -1.12
N HIS A 144 6.16 -11.21 0.02
CA HIS A 144 6.26 -9.82 0.43
C HIS A 144 7.19 -9.02 -0.48
N ILE A 145 8.33 -9.60 -0.86
CA ILE A 145 9.25 -8.99 -1.83
C ILE A 145 8.57 -8.86 -3.20
N ALA A 146 7.90 -9.92 -3.68
CA ALA A 146 7.19 -9.90 -4.96
C ALA A 146 6.09 -8.82 -4.99
N TYR A 147 5.27 -8.75 -3.93
CA TYR A 147 4.27 -7.71 -3.75
C TYR A 147 4.90 -6.31 -3.77
N THR A 148 5.97 -6.10 -3.00
CA THR A 148 6.63 -4.79 -2.87
C THR A 148 7.26 -4.35 -4.20
N ALA A 149 7.91 -5.27 -4.92
CA ALA A 149 8.49 -4.98 -6.23
C ALA A 149 7.43 -4.59 -7.26
N LEU A 150 6.31 -5.32 -7.30
CA LEU A 150 5.18 -5.00 -8.18
C LEU A 150 4.53 -3.66 -7.80
N ASP A 151 4.34 -3.40 -6.51
CA ASP A 151 3.76 -2.15 -6.04
C ASP A 151 4.63 -0.94 -6.39
N LEU A 152 5.95 -1.06 -6.22
CA LEU A 152 6.92 -0.04 -6.59
C LEU A 152 6.95 0.18 -8.11
N PHE A 153 6.93 -0.89 -8.91
CA PHE A 153 6.88 -0.78 -10.36
C PHE A 153 5.58 -0.11 -10.84
N LYS A 154 4.43 -0.46 -10.25
CA LYS A 154 3.17 0.25 -10.53
C LYS A 154 3.26 1.72 -10.12
N LEU A 155 3.85 2.03 -8.98
CA LEU A 155 4.02 3.41 -8.52
C LEU A 155 4.86 4.24 -9.51
N THR A 156 5.95 3.69 -10.05
CA THR A 156 6.75 4.39 -11.07
C THR A 156 5.96 4.62 -12.35
N LEU A 157 5.13 3.66 -12.78
CA LEU A 157 4.22 3.85 -13.91
C LEU A 157 3.17 4.94 -13.65
N CYS A 158 2.58 4.99 -12.45
CA CYS A 158 1.65 6.05 -12.06
C CYS A 158 2.31 7.43 -12.09
N VAL A 159 3.53 7.56 -11.53
CA VAL A 159 4.30 8.81 -11.53
C VAL A 159 4.67 9.21 -12.96
N TRP A 160 5.12 8.27 -13.78
CA TRP A 160 5.43 8.52 -15.18
C TRP A 160 4.21 9.02 -15.96
N LEU A 161 3.06 8.36 -15.78
CA LEU A 161 1.81 8.73 -16.45
C LEU A 161 1.33 10.11 -15.97
N LEU A 162 1.50 10.43 -14.69
CA LEU A 162 1.20 11.74 -14.12
C LEU A 162 2.06 12.83 -14.75
N ILE A 163 3.39 12.66 -14.78
CA ILE A 163 4.33 13.63 -15.38
C ILE A 163 4.04 13.82 -16.88
N ARG A 164 3.76 12.74 -17.60
CA ARG A 164 3.37 12.82 -19.02
C ARG A 164 2.08 13.60 -19.19
N SER A 165 1.08 13.34 -18.34
CA SER A 165 -0.23 13.97 -18.42
C SER A 165 -0.18 15.48 -18.13
N THR A 166 0.71 15.92 -17.23
CA THR A 166 0.91 17.34 -16.91
C THR A 166 1.70 18.06 -18.01
N ARG A 167 2.76 17.45 -18.57
CA ARG A 167 3.57 18.05 -19.65
C ARG A 167 2.79 18.30 -20.94
N GLN A 168 1.80 17.46 -21.23
CA GLN A 168 0.92 17.63 -22.38
C GLN A 168 -0.17 18.70 -22.18
N ALA A 169 -0.33 19.24 -20.97
CA ALA A 169 -1.13 20.45 -20.74
C ALA A 169 -0.25 21.67 -21.06
N GLY A 170 -0.19 22.08 -22.33
CA GLY A 170 0.56 23.29 -22.73
C GLY A 170 0.07 24.55 -22.00
N PRO A 171 0.83 25.67 -22.04
CA PRO A 171 0.46 26.89 -21.34
C PRO A 171 -0.90 27.40 -21.83
N VAL A 172 -1.79 27.70 -20.88
CA VAL A 172 -3.09 28.32 -21.15
C VAL A 172 -2.82 29.69 -21.78
N THR A 173 -2.96 29.80 -23.09
CA THR A 173 -2.99 31.09 -23.78
C THR A 173 -4.31 31.77 -23.40
N MET A 174 -4.28 32.60 -22.36
CA MET A 174 -5.34 33.59 -22.14
C MET A 174 -5.33 34.53 -23.33
N LYS A 175 -6.31 34.38 -24.22
CA LYS A 175 -6.63 35.43 -25.20
C LYS A 175 -7.10 36.65 -24.39
N ARG A 176 -6.32 37.73 -24.45
CA ARG A 176 -6.75 39.07 -24.04
C ARG A 176 -7.75 39.62 -25.05
#